data_AF-A0AAD9X7Y6-F1
#
_entry.id   AF-A0AAD9X7Y6-F1
#
_cell.length_a   1.000
_cell.length_b   1.000
_cell.length_c   1.000
_cell.angle_alpha   90.00
_cell.angle_beta   90.00
_cell.angle_gamma   90.00
#
_symmetry.space_group_name_H-M   'P 1'
#
loop_
_entity.id
_entity.type
_entity.pdbx_description
1 polymer ?
#
loop_
_entity_poly.entity_id
_entity_poly.type
_entity_poly.pdbx_seq_one_letter_code
_entity_poly.pdbx_strand_id
1 'polypeptide(L)'
;MVMQTTVMPVNGNDSLVFDWKPSDSTLQYFAYFYFAELDQSQANNQTRKQEIYLNDQLLTLLVFPYFASATLPPFVISGENIEISINKTEDSPLPPFLNAFELYVSKQFLQFLSHQEDIMFLLAVEDIIFSVFF
;
A
#
# COMPACT_ATOMS: atom_id res chain seq x y z
N MET A 1 -2.22 16.89 6.55
CA MET A 1 -2.31 16.09 5.30
C MET A 1 -1.25 15.02 5.41
N VAL A 2 -1.62 13.77 5.12
CA VAL A 2 -0.80 12.57 5.38
C VAL A 2 0.52 12.52 4.58
N MET A 3 0.60 13.26 3.47
CA MET A 3 1.77 13.27 2.58
C MET A 3 2.95 14.12 3.07
N GLN A 4 2.90 14.65 4.30
CA GLN A 4 4.00 15.48 4.84
C GLN A 4 5.10 14.67 5.51
N THR A 5 4.83 13.41 5.77
CA THR A 5 5.68 12.52 6.54
C THR A 5 6.01 11.29 5.71
N THR A 6 7.18 10.73 5.97
CA THR A 6 7.78 9.69 5.14
C THR A 6 8.57 8.74 6.02
N VAL A 7 8.38 7.44 5.83
CA VAL A 7 9.30 6.43 6.37
C VAL A 7 10.34 6.06 5.31
N MET A 8 11.58 5.93 5.77
CA MET A 8 12.70 5.41 5.02
C MET A 8 13.51 4.51 5.96
N PRO A 9 14.20 3.48 5.44
CA PRO A 9 15.10 2.69 6.24
C PRO A 9 16.28 3.54 6.75
N VAL A 10 16.73 3.26 7.98
CA VAL A 10 17.86 3.98 8.61
C VAL A 10 19.15 3.76 7.83
N ASN A 11 19.37 2.52 7.37
CA ASN A 11 20.42 2.21 6.42
C ASN A 11 19.83 2.27 5.01
N GLY A 12 20.41 3.12 4.16
CA GLY A 12 19.86 3.43 2.84
C GLY A 12 19.80 2.25 1.86
N ASN A 13 20.37 1.10 2.22
CA ASN A 13 20.35 -0.13 1.42
C ASN A 13 19.35 -1.17 1.93
N ASP A 14 18.72 -0.95 3.08
CA ASP A 14 17.74 -1.87 3.65
C ASP A 14 16.37 -1.68 2.97
N SER A 15 15.47 -2.62 3.21
CA SER A 15 14.09 -2.59 2.72
C SER A 15 13.13 -2.14 3.80
N LEU A 16 11.98 -1.59 3.39
CA LEU A 16 10.83 -1.43 4.30
C LEU A 16 10.06 -2.74 4.28
N VAL A 17 9.73 -3.30 5.45
CA VAL A 17 8.99 -4.56 5.57
C VAL A 17 7.81 -4.37 6.51
N PHE A 18 6.64 -4.82 6.07
CA PHE A 18 5.39 -4.77 6.82
C PHE A 18 4.79 -6.16 6.89
N ASP A 19 4.84 -6.73 8.09
CA ASP A 19 4.23 -8.02 8.38
C ASP A 19 2.85 -7.84 8.99
N TRP A 20 1.87 -8.54 8.41
CA TRP A 20 0.52 -8.54 8.91
C TRP A 20 -0.12 -9.91 8.80
N LYS A 21 -0.80 -10.30 9.87
CA LYS A 21 -1.61 -11.53 9.93
C LYS A 21 -3.08 -11.16 9.94
N PRO A 22 -3.82 -11.44 8.86
CA PRO A 22 -5.25 -11.17 8.82
C PRO A 22 -6.02 -11.97 9.87
N SER A 23 -7.07 -11.39 10.43
CA SER A 23 -7.98 -12.09 11.33
C SER A 23 -8.82 -13.14 10.62
N ASP A 24 -9.06 -12.96 9.32
CA ASP A 24 -9.71 -13.93 8.44
C ASP A 24 -8.91 -14.02 7.13
N SER A 25 -8.29 -15.18 6.89
CA SER A 25 -7.45 -15.42 5.71
C SER A 25 -8.26 -15.68 4.43
N THR A 26 -9.58 -15.87 4.54
CA THR A 26 -10.46 -16.10 3.39
C THR A 26 -10.96 -14.82 2.73
N LEU A 27 -10.83 -13.68 3.43
CA LEU A 27 -11.22 -12.37 2.93
C LEU A 27 -10.17 -11.81 1.97
N GLN A 28 -10.65 -10.99 1.03
CA GLN A 28 -9.82 -10.17 0.17
C GLN A 28 -9.67 -8.78 0.77
N TYR A 29 -8.44 -8.29 0.76
CA TYR A 29 -8.06 -6.98 1.25
C TYR A 29 -7.59 -6.10 0.11
N PHE A 30 -7.86 -4.80 0.20
CA PHE A 30 -7.46 -3.79 -0.76
C PHE A 30 -6.36 -2.94 -0.14
N ALA A 31 -5.15 -3.06 -0.69
CA ALA A 31 -3.96 -2.36 -0.22
C ALA A 31 -3.69 -1.11 -1.05
N TYR A 32 -3.73 0.05 -0.41
CA TYR A 32 -3.44 1.35 -1.00
C TYR A 32 -2.09 1.86 -0.52
N PHE A 33 -1.32 2.38 -1.46
CA PHE A 33 -0.01 2.96 -1.20
C PHE A 33 0.04 4.40 -1.70
N TYR A 34 0.56 5.27 -0.85
CA TYR A 34 0.67 6.70 -1.12
C TYR A 34 2.12 7.13 -1.02
N PHE A 35 2.59 7.80 -2.06
CA PHE A 35 3.96 8.28 -2.21
C PHE A 35 3.97 9.77 -2.56
N ALA A 36 4.82 10.52 -1.89
CA ALA A 36 5.13 11.91 -2.14
C ALA A 36 6.63 12.14 -1.91
N GLU A 37 7.41 12.13 -2.99
CA GLU A 37 8.82 12.50 -2.96
C GLU A 37 8.91 14.03 -2.90
N LEU A 38 8.83 14.60 -1.70
CA LEU A 38 8.84 16.05 -1.47
C LEU A 38 10.19 16.56 -0.95
N ASP A 39 11.22 15.72 -0.90
CA ASP A 39 12.49 16.07 -0.29
C ASP A 39 13.31 17.06 -1.15
N GLN A 40 13.23 18.32 -0.70
CA GLN A 40 14.01 19.49 -1.12
C GLN A 40 15.52 19.23 -1.29
N SER A 41 16.06 18.39 -0.39
CA SER A 41 17.49 18.23 -0.19
C SER A 41 18.17 17.40 -1.28
N GLN A 42 17.39 16.69 -2.10
CA GLN A 42 17.88 15.85 -3.20
C GLN A 42 18.20 16.64 -4.47
N ALA A 43 18.85 17.81 -4.33
CA ALA A 43 19.15 18.80 -5.37
C ALA A 43 19.99 18.30 -6.57
N ASN A 44 20.28 17.00 -6.67
CA ASN A 44 21.14 16.37 -7.66
C ASN A 44 20.37 15.64 -8.78
N ASN A 45 19.06 15.83 -8.94
CA ASN A 45 18.23 15.14 -9.95
C ASN A 45 18.37 13.60 -9.90
N GLN A 46 18.55 13.03 -8.71
CA GLN A 46 18.62 11.58 -8.55
C GLN A 46 17.22 10.97 -8.69
N THR A 47 17.13 9.84 -9.40
CA THR A 47 15.87 9.13 -9.60
C THR A 47 15.77 8.01 -8.59
N ARG A 48 14.67 7.96 -7.84
CA ARG A 48 14.38 6.83 -6.95
C ARG A 48 13.63 5.75 -7.72
N LYS A 49 14.06 4.50 -7.54
CA LYS A 49 13.44 3.32 -8.14
C LYS A 49 13.25 2.29 -7.05
N GLN A 50 12.02 1.82 -6.92
CA GLN A 50 11.65 0.86 -5.87
C GLN A 50 10.64 -0.15 -6.38
N GLU A 51 10.74 -1.34 -5.82
CA GLU A 51 9.92 -2.50 -6.12
C GLU A 51 9.08 -2.83 -4.89
N ILE A 52 7.81 -3.14 -5.10
CA ILE A 52 6.90 -3.57 -4.05
C ILE A 52 6.63 -5.06 -4.24
N TYR A 53 6.82 -5.84 -3.18
CA TYR A 53 6.58 -7.27 -3.15
C TYR A 53 5.46 -7.61 -2.18
N LEU A 54 4.74 -8.67 -2.49
CA LEU A 54 3.80 -9.36 -1.61
C LEU A 54 4.25 -10.81 -1.49
N ASN A 55 4.65 -11.25 -0.29
CA ASN A 55 5.12 -12.62 -0.04
C ASN A 55 6.14 -13.06 -1.11
N ASP A 56 7.22 -12.29 -1.28
CA ASP A 56 8.28 -12.47 -2.29
C ASP A 56 7.85 -12.33 -3.77
N GLN A 57 6.56 -12.10 -4.06
CA GLN A 57 6.08 -11.88 -5.43
C GLN A 57 6.06 -10.39 -5.77
N LEU A 58 6.74 -10.01 -6.87
CA LEU A 58 6.74 -8.63 -7.35
C LEU A 58 5.32 -8.19 -7.73
N LEU A 59 4.81 -7.16 -7.06
CA LEU A 59 3.54 -6.51 -7.41
C LEU A 59 3.76 -5.42 -8.46
N THR A 60 4.76 -4.56 -8.25
CA THR A 60 5.02 -3.42 -9.15
C THR A 60 6.41 -2.83 -8.95
N LEU A 61 6.85 -2.07 -9.96
CA LEU A 61 8.05 -1.26 -9.93
C LEU A 61 7.67 0.20 -10.16
N LEU A 62 8.17 1.09 -9.31
CA LEU A 62 7.92 2.52 -9.37
C LEU A 62 9.20 3.28 -9.63
N VAL A 63 9.08 4.31 -10.46
CA VAL A 63 10.16 5.26 -10.76
C VAL A 63 9.66 6.64 -10.40
N PHE A 64 10.30 7.26 -9.42
CA PHE A 64 9.97 8.60 -8.96
C PHE A 64 11.00 9.59 -9.51
N PRO A 65 10.64 10.43 -10.49
CA PRO A 65 11.44 11.59 -10.81
C PRO A 65 11.42 12.59 -9.65
N TYR A 66 12.34 13.54 -9.65
CA TYR A 66 12.42 14.58 -8.62
C TYR A 66 11.08 15.32 -8.45
N PHE A 67 10.66 15.48 -7.20
CA PHE A 67 9.45 16.20 -6.81
C PHE A 67 8.15 15.61 -7.42
N ALA A 68 7.95 14.31 -7.23
CA ALA A 68 6.81 13.57 -7.77
C ALA A 68 6.01 12.86 -6.67
N SER A 69 4.71 12.71 -6.90
CA SER A 69 3.81 11.92 -6.06
C SER A 69 3.10 10.86 -6.88
N ALA A 70 2.82 9.72 -6.26
CA ALA A 70 1.99 8.67 -6.86
C ALA A 70 1.03 8.10 -5.82
N THR A 71 -0.20 7.87 -6.27
CA THR A 71 -1.16 7.00 -5.58
C THR A 71 -1.39 5.82 -6.50
N LEU A 72 -1.14 4.61 -5.99
CA LEU A 72 -1.34 3.41 -6.78
C LEU A 72 -2.82 3.00 -6.77
N PRO A 73 -3.31 2.38 -7.87
CA PRO A 73 -4.55 1.61 -7.77
C PRO A 73 -4.38 0.52 -6.68
N PRO A 74 -5.46 0.14 -5.98
CA PRO A 74 -5.35 -0.82 -4.90
C PRO A 74 -4.92 -2.19 -5.42
N PHE A 75 -4.06 -2.87 -4.66
CA PHE A 75 -3.75 -4.27 -4.87
C PHE A 75 -4.72 -5.13 -4.06
N VAL A 76 -5.31 -6.13 -4.71
CA VAL A 76 -6.11 -7.15 -4.02
C VAL A 76 -5.15 -8.20 -3.45
N ILE A 77 -5.12 -8.32 -2.13
CA ILE A 77 -4.23 -9.23 -1.40
C ILE A 77 -5.04 -10.13 -0.47
N SER A 78 -4.54 -11.35 -0.22
CA SER A 78 -5.16 -12.33 0.67
C SER A 78 -4.12 -13.34 1.13
N GLY A 79 -4.39 -14.05 2.22
CA GLY A 79 -3.50 -15.08 2.75
C GLY A 79 -3.52 -15.19 4.27
N GLU A 80 -2.88 -16.22 4.80
CA GLU A 80 -2.75 -16.41 6.25
C GLU A 80 -1.68 -15.52 6.87
N ASN A 81 -0.62 -15.23 6.13
CA ASN A 81 0.41 -14.27 6.47
C ASN A 81 0.67 -13.41 5.24
N ILE A 82 0.74 -12.11 5.45
CA ILE A 82 0.97 -11.11 4.42
C ILE A 82 2.23 -10.34 4.83
N GLU A 83 3.28 -10.51 4.04
CA GLU A 83 4.48 -9.68 4.09
C GLU A 83 4.46 -8.77 2.87
N ILE A 84 4.53 -7.46 3.11
CA ILE A 84 4.74 -6.47 2.07
C ILE A 84 6.13 -5.90 2.26
N SER A 85 6.96 -6.02 1.23
CA SER A 85 8.29 -5.42 1.23
C SER A 85 8.39 -4.33 0.16
N ILE A 86 9.09 -3.25 0.48
CA ILE A 86 9.45 -2.19 -0.47
C ILE A 86 10.97 -2.12 -0.51
N ASN A 87 11.52 -2.49 -1.65
CA ASN A 87 12.95 -2.64 -1.86
C ASN A 87 13.39 -1.55 -2.84
N LYS A 88 14.58 -0.97 -2.68
CA LYS A 88 15.15 -0.21 -3.78
C LYS A 88 15.69 -1.16 -4.86
N THR A 89 15.71 -0.70 -6.11
CA THR A 89 16.42 -1.45 -7.16
C THR A 89 17.94 -1.29 -7.00
N GLU A 90 18.71 -2.21 -7.57
CA GLU A 90 20.19 -2.16 -7.54
C GLU A 90 20.76 -0.85 -8.09
N ASP A 91 20.12 -0.30 -9.12
CA ASP A 91 20.52 0.93 -9.79
C ASP A 91 19.95 2.20 -9.14
N SER A 92 19.19 2.08 -8.04
CA SER A 92 18.70 3.24 -7.31
C SER A 92 19.72 3.74 -6.27
N PRO A 93 20.16 5.00 -6.37
CA PRO A 93 21.09 5.59 -5.40
C PRO A 93 20.42 5.96 -4.08
N LEU A 94 19.09 5.93 -4.04
CA LEU A 94 18.27 6.41 -2.93
C LEU A 94 17.52 5.23 -2.28
N PRO A 95 17.27 5.26 -0.96
CA PRO A 95 16.52 4.20 -0.28
C PRO A 95 15.08 4.06 -0.81
N PRO A 96 14.34 2.99 -0.51
CA PRO A 96 12.89 3.00 -0.69
C PRO A 96 12.22 3.97 0.30
N PHE A 97 11.03 4.45 -0.03
CA PHE A 97 10.23 5.30 0.86
C PHE A 97 8.73 5.00 0.75
N LEU A 98 7.98 5.42 1.76
CA LEU A 98 6.53 5.31 1.81
C LEU A 98 5.96 6.45 2.68
N ASN A 99 4.87 7.09 2.25
CA ASN A 99 4.21 8.14 3.04
C ASN A 99 3.01 7.61 3.80
N ALA A 100 2.22 6.74 3.18
CA ALA A 100 1.12 6.07 3.85
C ALA A 100 0.75 4.76 3.20
N PHE A 101 0.14 3.90 4.02
CA PHE A 101 -0.38 2.61 3.64
C PHE A 101 -1.72 2.37 4.32
N GLU A 102 -2.71 1.96 3.54
CA GLU A 102 -4.05 1.67 4.03
C GLU A 102 -4.50 0.29 3.53
N LEU A 103 -5.09 -0.48 4.44
CA LEU A 103 -5.71 -1.77 4.14
C LEU A 103 -7.19 -1.70 4.44
N TYR A 104 -7.98 -2.03 3.43
CA TYR A 104 -9.42 -2.13 3.51
C TYR A 104 -9.88 -3.56 3.31
N VAL A 105 -11.03 -3.92 3.88
CA VAL A 105 -11.76 -5.13 3.52
C VAL A 105 -13.13 -4.76 2.98
N SER A 106 -13.59 -5.48 1.97
CA SER A 106 -14.98 -5.37 1.54
C SER A 106 -15.88 -6.04 2.57
N LYS A 107 -16.80 -5.28 3.17
CA LYS A 107 -17.91 -5.86 3.93
C LYS A 107 -19.10 -6.10 3.00
N GLN A 108 -19.54 -7.34 2.90
CA GLN A 108 -20.82 -7.65 2.28
C GLN A 108 -21.94 -7.34 3.28
N PHE A 109 -22.81 -6.39 2.94
CA PHE A 109 -24.03 -6.13 3.69
C PHE A 109 -25.23 -6.76 2.98
N LEU A 110 -25.94 -7.64 3.68
CA LEU A 110 -27.25 -8.11 3.26
C LEU A 110 -28.29 -7.04 3.62
N GLN A 111 -28.87 -6.38 2.61
CA GLN A 111 -30.04 -5.53 2.82
C GLN A 111 -31.29 -6.27 2.35
N PHE A 112 -32.19 -6.57 3.29
CA PHE A 112 -33.52 -7.05 2.96
C PHE A 112 -34.39 -5.85 2.60
N LEU A 113 -34.64 -5.64 1.31
CA LEU A 113 -35.71 -4.73 0.90
C LEU A 113 -37.03 -5.40 1.26
N SER A 114 -37.84 -4.72 2.06
CA SER A 114 -39.09 -5.23 2.60
C SER A 114 -40.16 -5.33 1.52
N HIS A 115 -40.06 -6.35 0.66
CA HIS A 115 -41.16 -7.03 0.01
C HIS A 115 -40.67 -8.43 -0.37
N GLN A 116 -41.50 -9.43 -0.08
CA GLN A 116 -41.18 -10.86 -0.16
C GLN A 116 -40.33 -11.23 -1.39
N GLU A 117 -39.16 -11.82 -1.09
CA GLU A 117 -38.34 -12.68 -1.96
C GLU A 117 -37.18 -12.09 -2.78
N ASP A 118 -36.79 -10.82 -2.63
CA ASP A 118 -35.55 -10.32 -3.27
C ASP A 118 -34.45 -10.00 -2.25
N ILE A 119 -33.51 -10.96 -2.08
CA ILE A 119 -32.22 -10.69 -1.42
C ILE A 119 -31.33 -9.96 -2.42
N MET A 120 -31.25 -8.63 -2.31
CA MET A 120 -30.25 -7.84 -3.02
C MET A 120 -28.97 -7.80 -2.18
N PHE A 121 -27.88 -8.38 -2.69
CA PHE A 121 -26.56 -8.17 -2.09
C PHE A 121 -26.07 -6.78 -2.49
N LEU A 122 -25.98 -5.86 -1.53
CA LEU A 122 -25.34 -4.57 -1.73
C LEU A 122 -23.90 -4.66 -1.22
N LEU A 123 -22.94 -4.65 -2.14
CA LEU A 123 -21.53 -4.42 -1.82
C LEU A 123 -21.34 -2.92 -1.63
N ALA A 124 -21.29 -2.46 -0.39
CA ALA A 124 -20.86 -1.10 -0.08
C ALA A 124 -20.33 -1.00 1.34
N VAL A 125 -19.24 -0.22 1.47
CA VAL A 125 -18.37 0.04 2.63
C VAL A 125 -17.14 -0.87 2.68
N GLU A 126 -16.04 -0.29 2.22
CA GLU A 126 -14.67 -0.68 2.54
C GLU A 126 -14.37 -0.13 3.94
N ASP A 127 -14.22 -1.00 4.94
CA ASP A 127 -13.78 -0.56 6.26
C ASP A 127 -12.25 -0.57 6.30
N ILE A 128 -11.67 0.55 6.75
CA ILE A 128 -10.23 0.63 7.08
C ILE A 128 -9.99 -0.33 8.24
N ILE A 129 -9.25 -1.41 7.99
CA ILE A 129 -8.79 -2.30 9.04
C ILE A 129 -7.51 -1.74 9.67
N PHE A 130 -6.66 -1.19 8.83
CA PHE A 130 -5.33 -0.77 9.22
C PHE A 130 -4.92 0.43 8.38
N SER A 131 -4.45 1.48 9.04
CA SER A 131 -3.89 2.65 8.39
C SER A 131 -2.62 3.04 9.12
N VAL A 132 -1.55 3.20 8.36
CA VAL A 132 -0.28 3.71 8.87
C VAL A 132 0.06 4.95 8.08
N PHE A 133 0.10 6.05 8.83
CA PHE A 133 0.62 7.33 8.38
C PHE A 133 1.96 7.51 9.09
N PHE A 134 3.02 7.74 8.32
CA PHE A 134 4.35 7.92 8.87
C PHE A 134 4.57 9.32 9.41
#